data_AF-A0A8J7EGX5-F1
#
_entry.id   AF-A0A8J7EGX5-F1
#
_cell.length_a   1.000
_cell.length_b   1.000
_cell.length_c   1.000
_cell.angle_alpha   90.00
_cell.angle_beta   90.00
_cell.angle_gamma   90.00
#
_symmetry.space_group_name_H-M   'P 1'
#
loop_
_entity.id
_entity.type
_entity.pdbx_description
1 polymer ?
#
loop_
_entity_poly.entity_id
_entity_poly.type
_entity_poly.pdbx_seq_one_letter_code
_entity_poly.pdbx_strand_id
1 'polypeptide(L)'
;MSTFQQQPLLGSYDQGKLCLNACGLIVADEWVHAAKNRQRIEVDTLAITPNSLSSILLLQLTTALDSPTSGYLDQPKPWLLSSFIAGFKAAAAKRINLRRSQLGQAVWQSSYSEILITDRERLAHIREQLQDAANLA
;
A
#
# COMPACT_ATOMS: atom_id res chain seq x y z
N MET A 1 -0.37 -3.36 -5.47
CA MET A 1 -1.15 -4.56 -5.09
C MET A 1 -2.55 -4.47 -5.66
N SER A 2 -3.24 -5.58 -5.87
CA SER A 2 -4.56 -5.58 -6.50
C SER A 2 -5.62 -6.33 -5.69
N THR A 3 -6.87 -5.98 -5.94
CA THR A 3 -8.05 -6.68 -5.45
C THR A 3 -8.12 -8.08 -6.05
N PHE A 4 -8.79 -8.99 -5.35
CA PHE A 4 -8.98 -10.36 -5.82
C PHE A 4 -9.63 -10.37 -7.22
N GLN A 5 -9.04 -11.14 -8.14
CA GLN A 5 -9.46 -11.22 -9.54
C GLN A 5 -9.56 -9.86 -10.28
N GLN A 6 -8.84 -8.82 -9.82
CA GLN A 6 -8.89 -7.47 -10.39
C GLN A 6 -10.31 -6.85 -10.38
N GLN A 7 -11.18 -7.30 -9.47
CA GLN A 7 -12.54 -6.75 -9.35
C GLN A 7 -12.48 -5.25 -8.99
N PRO A 8 -13.31 -4.38 -9.60
CA PRO A 8 -13.34 -2.94 -9.32
C PRO A 8 -14.02 -2.63 -7.97
N LEU A 9 -13.52 -3.25 -6.90
CA LEU A 9 -14.11 -3.22 -5.57
C LEU A 9 -13.97 -1.84 -4.91
N LEU A 10 -12.97 -1.06 -5.30
CA LEU A 10 -12.58 0.19 -4.65
C LEU A 10 -13.32 1.40 -5.24
N GLY A 11 -13.98 1.25 -6.38
CA GLY A 11 -14.65 2.35 -7.06
C GLY A 11 -14.90 2.06 -8.53
N SER A 12 -15.13 3.12 -9.29
CA SER A 12 -15.29 3.08 -10.74
C SER A 12 -14.75 4.37 -11.35
N TYR A 13 -14.59 4.40 -12.66
CA TYR A 13 -14.39 5.64 -13.40
C TYR A 13 -15.74 6.14 -13.89
N ASP A 14 -16.06 7.41 -13.62
CA ASP A 14 -17.21 8.11 -14.19
C ASP A 14 -16.71 9.30 -15.00
N GLN A 15 -17.00 9.32 -16.30
CA GLN A 15 -16.48 10.30 -17.26
C GLN A 15 -14.97 10.53 -17.14
N GLY A 16 -14.22 9.45 -16.91
CA GLY A 16 -12.77 9.51 -16.79
C GLY A 16 -12.26 10.02 -15.44
N LYS A 17 -13.13 10.22 -14.45
CA LYS A 17 -12.73 10.60 -13.09
C LYS A 17 -12.88 9.40 -12.17
N LEU A 18 -11.86 9.17 -11.36
CA LEU A 18 -11.92 8.15 -10.33
C LEU A 18 -12.97 8.53 -9.28
N CYS A 19 -13.98 7.67 -9.13
CA CYS A 19 -14.97 7.74 -8.07
C CYS A 19 -14.75 6.58 -7.10
N LEU A 20 -14.04 6.85 -6.00
CA LEU A 20 -13.89 5.86 -4.94
C LEU A 20 -15.24 5.61 -4.27
N ASN A 21 -15.58 4.33 -4.16
CA ASN A 21 -16.69 3.93 -3.32
C ASN A 21 -16.22 3.81 -1.87
N ALA A 22 -17.11 3.39 -0.99
CA ALA A 22 -16.76 3.30 0.42
C ALA A 22 -15.69 2.24 0.77
N CYS A 23 -15.51 1.20 -0.06
CA CYS A 23 -14.39 0.27 0.11
C CYS A 23 -13.06 0.94 -0.27
N GLY A 24 -13.04 1.74 -1.34
CA GLY A 24 -11.87 2.55 -1.71
C GLY A 24 -11.49 3.55 -0.63
N LEU A 25 -12.47 4.19 0.01
CA LEU A 25 -12.22 5.08 1.14
C LEU A 25 -11.65 4.35 2.36
N ILE A 26 -12.14 3.13 2.66
CA ILE A 26 -11.56 2.28 3.71
C ILE A 26 -10.09 1.96 3.41
N VAL A 27 -9.77 1.64 2.14
CA VAL A 27 -8.39 1.37 1.71
C VAL A 27 -7.48 2.57 1.93
N ALA A 28 -7.93 3.78 1.53
CA ALA A 28 -7.15 5.00 1.73
C ALA A 28 -6.90 5.28 3.23
N ASP A 29 -7.94 5.16 4.05
CA ASP A 29 -7.88 5.39 5.50
C ASP A 29 -6.95 4.38 6.20
N GLU A 30 -7.09 3.09 5.90
CA GLU A 30 -6.23 2.05 6.45
C GLU A 30 -4.78 2.18 6.01
N TRP A 31 -4.51 2.64 4.79
CA TRP A 31 -3.13 2.83 4.33
C TRP A 31 -2.43 3.93 5.13
N VAL A 32 -3.11 5.08 5.31
CA VAL A 32 -2.62 6.20 6.12
C VAL A 32 -2.45 5.78 7.58
N HIS A 33 -3.43 5.08 8.14
CA HIS A 33 -3.37 4.59 9.51
C HIS A 33 -2.22 3.59 9.73
N ALA A 34 -2.06 2.62 8.81
CA ALA A 34 -0.97 1.64 8.88
C ALA A 34 0.40 2.32 8.84
N ALA A 35 0.57 3.34 7.98
CA ALA A 35 1.83 4.07 7.86
C ALA A 35 2.17 4.88 9.12
N LYS A 36 1.18 5.61 9.68
CA LYS A 36 1.37 6.40 10.92
C LYS A 36 1.84 5.58 12.11
N ASN A 37 1.45 4.31 12.18
CA ASN A 37 1.79 3.43 13.29
C ASN A 37 3.21 2.83 13.18
N ARG A 38 4.01 3.21 12.18
CA ARG A 38 5.37 2.69 11.98
C ARG A 38 6.40 3.78 11.77
N GLN A 39 7.27 3.96 12.75
CA GLN A 39 8.31 5.00 12.75
C GLN A 39 9.32 4.94 11.59
N ARG A 40 9.41 3.82 10.86
CA ARG A 40 10.42 3.60 9.80
C ARG A 40 9.83 3.51 8.40
N ILE A 41 8.54 3.81 8.24
CA ILE A 41 7.86 3.79 6.95
C ILE A 41 7.22 5.15 6.75
N GLU A 42 7.59 5.81 5.65
CA GLU A 42 6.97 7.04 5.19
C GLU A 42 6.30 6.80 3.84
N VAL A 43 5.09 7.34 3.67
CA VAL A 43 4.36 7.27 2.40
C VAL A 43 4.68 8.51 1.61
N ASP A 44 5.29 8.31 0.45
CA ASP A 44 5.63 9.40 -0.47
C ASP A 44 4.47 9.72 -1.41
N THR A 45 4.02 8.69 -2.12
CA THR A 45 2.95 8.81 -3.11
C THR A 45 2.02 7.62 -2.96
N LEU A 46 0.72 7.85 -3.12
CA LEU A 46 -0.32 6.84 -3.11
C LEU A 46 -1.25 7.08 -4.30
N ALA A 47 -1.49 6.02 -5.07
CA ALA A 47 -2.50 5.97 -6.11
C ALA A 47 -3.44 4.80 -5.84
N ILE A 48 -4.74 5.05 -5.89
CA ILE A 48 -5.78 4.04 -5.82
C ILE A 48 -6.52 4.08 -7.15
N THR A 49 -6.78 2.92 -7.73
CA THR A 49 -7.67 2.75 -8.88
C THR A 49 -8.83 1.83 -8.45
N PRO A 50 -9.85 1.60 -9.29
CA PRO A 50 -10.97 0.72 -8.93
C PRO A 50 -10.58 -0.66 -8.41
N ASN A 51 -9.44 -1.21 -8.84
CA ASN A 51 -9.02 -2.57 -8.51
C ASN A 51 -7.61 -2.69 -7.92
N SER A 52 -6.91 -1.58 -7.68
CA SER A 52 -5.54 -1.65 -7.19
C SER A 52 -5.12 -0.46 -6.34
N LEU A 53 -4.10 -0.70 -5.53
CA LEU A 53 -3.38 0.31 -4.75
C LEU A 53 -1.90 0.21 -5.09
N SER A 54 -1.30 1.34 -5.45
CA SER A 54 0.12 1.48 -5.71
C SER A 54 0.68 2.62 -4.89
N SER A 55 1.83 2.43 -4.27
CA SER A 55 2.42 3.44 -3.39
C SER A 55 3.94 3.36 -3.41
N ILE A 56 4.57 4.52 -3.31
CA ILE A 56 5.99 4.67 -3.06
C ILE A 56 6.17 4.83 -1.56
N LEU A 57 7.03 3.98 -0.98
CA LEU A 57 7.36 3.99 0.43
C LEU A 57 8.84 4.31 0.61
N LEU A 58 9.16 5.22 1.53
CA LEU A 58 10.53 5.42 2.02
C LEU A 58 10.71 4.57 3.26
N LEU A 59 11.70 3.68 3.22
CA LEU A 59 12.05 2.80 4.32
C LEU A 59 13.34 3.30 4.97
N GLN A 60 13.25 3.75 6.23
CA GLN A 60 14.43 4.12 7.00
C GLN A 60 15.08 2.87 7.58
N LEU A 61 16.24 2.51 7.02
CA LEU A 61 17.06 1.40 7.49
C LEU A 61 18.14 1.95 8.41
N THR A 62 18.16 1.50 9.66
CA THR A 62 19.31 1.71 10.54
C THR A 62 20.41 0.76 10.11
N THR A 63 21.53 1.27 9.61
CA THR A 63 22.77 0.49 9.49
C THR A 63 23.33 0.28 10.89
N ALA A 64 23.87 -0.91 11.16
CA ALA A 64 24.25 -1.40 12.49
C ALA A 64 25.39 -0.63 13.22
N LEU A 65 25.70 0.61 12.83
CA LEU A 65 26.80 1.40 13.39
C LEU A 65 26.42 2.23 14.63
N ASP A 66 25.12 2.35 14.96
CA ASP A 66 24.63 3.29 16.00
C ASP A 66 24.05 2.62 17.27
N SER A 67 24.33 1.34 17.55
CA SER A 67 23.88 0.72 18.83
C SER A 67 24.85 -0.34 19.36
N PRO A 68 25.54 -0.09 20.49
CA PRO A 68 26.49 -1.05 21.08
C PRO A 68 25.82 -2.18 21.87
N THR A 69 24.49 -2.31 21.87
CA THR A 69 23.78 -3.29 22.69
C THR A 69 22.46 -3.70 22.05
N SER A 70 22.50 -4.63 21.09
CA SER A 70 21.46 -5.67 20.94
C SER A 70 21.89 -6.70 19.90
N GLY A 71 22.39 -7.85 20.37
CA GLY A 71 22.30 -9.07 19.55
C GLY A 71 20.82 -9.35 19.24
N TYR A 72 20.54 -9.95 18.07
CA TYR A 72 19.23 -10.45 17.60
C TYR A 72 18.28 -9.53 16.82
N LEU A 73 18.69 -8.36 16.32
CA LEU A 73 17.89 -7.62 15.31
C LEU A 73 18.71 -7.21 14.08
N ASP A 74 19.62 -8.08 13.65
CA ASP A 74 20.24 -8.02 12.32
C ASP A 74 19.32 -8.70 11.30
N GLN A 75 18.21 -8.05 10.94
CA GLN A 75 17.38 -8.56 9.84
C GLN A 75 17.24 -7.56 8.69
N PRO A 76 17.65 -7.98 7.47
CA PRO A 76 17.65 -7.10 6.30
C PRO A 76 16.22 -6.77 5.85
N LYS A 77 16.12 -5.67 5.09
CA LYS A 77 15.06 -5.17 4.19
C LYS A 77 13.68 -5.90 4.09
N PRO A 78 13.54 -7.21 3.81
CA PRO A 78 12.24 -7.85 3.52
C PRO A 78 11.17 -7.83 4.63
N TRP A 79 11.52 -7.85 5.91
CA TRP A 79 10.54 -8.07 6.97
C TRP A 79 9.63 -6.87 7.24
N LEU A 80 10.19 -5.64 7.22
CA LEU A 80 9.44 -4.42 7.51
C LEU A 80 8.31 -4.21 6.51
N LEU A 81 8.61 -4.37 5.21
CA LEU A 81 7.63 -4.22 4.13
C LEU A 81 6.63 -5.38 4.14
N SER A 82 7.09 -6.63 4.20
CA SER A 82 6.19 -7.78 4.19
C SER A 82 5.20 -7.75 5.35
N SER A 83 5.67 -7.46 6.57
CA SER A 83 4.83 -7.28 7.76
C SER A 83 3.89 -6.08 7.63
N PHE A 84 4.32 -5.01 6.95
CA PHE A 84 3.49 -3.82 6.69
C PHE A 84 2.33 -4.15 5.79
N ILE A 85 2.63 -4.73 4.65
CA ILE A 85 1.65 -5.12 3.65
C ILE A 85 0.70 -6.18 4.22
N ALA A 86 1.19 -7.16 4.99
CA ALA A 86 0.35 -8.16 5.63
C ALA A 86 -0.63 -7.54 6.64
N GLY A 87 -0.14 -6.68 7.54
CA GLY A 87 -0.96 -5.99 8.52
C GLY A 87 -2.03 -5.10 7.88
N PHE A 88 -1.63 -4.31 6.88
CA PHE A 88 -2.53 -3.49 6.09
C PHE A 88 -3.61 -4.33 5.38
N LYS A 89 -3.22 -5.37 4.64
CA LYS A 89 -4.15 -6.22 3.88
C LYS A 89 -5.18 -6.86 4.82
N ALA A 90 -4.75 -7.33 5.98
CA ALA A 90 -5.65 -7.92 6.97
C ALA A 90 -6.65 -6.89 7.55
N ALA A 91 -6.17 -5.71 7.95
CA ALA A 91 -7.03 -4.66 8.51
C ALA A 91 -8.05 -4.14 7.48
N ALA A 92 -7.59 -3.82 6.27
CA ALA A 92 -8.44 -3.35 5.19
C ALA A 92 -9.45 -4.42 4.75
N ALA A 93 -9.02 -5.69 4.61
CA ALA A 93 -9.93 -6.78 4.25
C ALA A 93 -11.02 -6.98 5.33
N LYS A 94 -10.66 -6.90 6.61
CA LYS A 94 -11.62 -6.99 7.71
C LYS A 94 -12.69 -5.90 7.63
N ARG A 95 -12.30 -4.64 7.48
CA ARG A 95 -13.25 -3.50 7.39
C ARG A 95 -14.12 -3.58 6.13
N ILE A 96 -13.55 -3.95 4.99
CA ILE A 96 -14.29 -4.12 3.74
C ILE A 96 -15.31 -5.26 3.85
N ASN A 97 -14.91 -6.42 4.37
CA ASN A 97 -15.80 -7.56 4.53
C ASN A 97 -16.94 -7.30 5.52
N LEU A 98 -16.65 -6.60 6.62
CA LEU A 98 -17.69 -6.12 7.55
C LEU A 98 -18.69 -5.20 6.85
N ARG A 99 -18.20 -4.26 6.02
CA ARG A 99 -19.06 -3.33 5.28
C ARG A 99 -19.92 -4.03 4.22
N ARG A 100 -19.39 -5.08 3.59
CA ARG A 100 -20.10 -5.87 2.58
C ARG A 100 -21.07 -6.90 3.17
N SER A 101 -21.09 -7.07 4.50
CA SER A 101 -21.76 -8.19 5.17
C SER A 101 -21.31 -9.56 4.63
N GLN A 102 -20.04 -9.66 4.21
CA GLN A 102 -19.45 -10.82 3.56
C GLN A 102 -18.15 -11.22 4.26
N LEU A 103 -18.27 -11.74 5.48
CA LEU A 103 -17.13 -12.21 6.26
C LEU A 103 -16.39 -13.34 5.53
N GLY A 104 -15.07 -13.25 5.47
CA GLY A 104 -14.20 -14.28 4.89
C GLY A 104 -14.01 -14.21 3.37
N GLN A 105 -14.66 -13.28 2.65
CA GLN A 105 -14.43 -13.14 1.22
C GLN A 105 -13.05 -12.54 0.90
N ALA A 106 -12.45 -13.02 -0.19
CA ALA A 106 -11.15 -12.53 -0.64
C ALA A 106 -11.27 -11.09 -1.15
N VAL A 107 -10.56 -10.17 -0.50
CA VAL A 107 -10.50 -8.76 -0.91
C VAL A 107 -9.29 -8.50 -1.80
N TRP A 108 -8.15 -9.12 -1.47
CA TRP A 108 -6.86 -8.92 -2.13
C TRP A 108 -6.40 -10.17 -2.84
N GLN A 109 -5.55 -10.00 -3.86
CA GLN A 109 -4.69 -11.10 -4.32
C GLN A 109 -3.69 -11.47 -3.22
N SER A 110 -3.19 -12.71 -3.19
CA SER A 110 -2.18 -13.14 -2.20
C SER A 110 -0.84 -12.42 -2.41
N SER A 111 -0.41 -12.30 -3.67
CA SER A 111 0.81 -11.62 -4.07
C SER A 111 0.66 -10.09 -4.10
N TYR A 112 1.81 -9.41 -4.11
CA TYR A 112 1.96 -8.00 -4.47
C TYR A 112 3.31 -7.82 -5.16
N SER A 113 3.42 -6.82 -6.02
CA SER A 113 4.68 -6.46 -6.66
C SER A 113 5.39 -5.38 -5.84
N GLU A 114 6.71 -5.52 -5.73
CA GLU A 114 7.60 -4.53 -5.13
C GLU A 114 8.74 -4.22 -6.09
N ILE A 115 9.19 -2.97 -6.09
CA ILE A 115 10.30 -2.51 -6.93
C ILE A 115 11.18 -1.65 -6.03
N LEU A 116 12.47 -2.00 -5.92
CA LEU A 116 13.44 -1.16 -5.24
C LEU A 116 13.81 0.03 -6.14
N ILE A 117 13.59 1.24 -5.64
CA ILE A 117 13.92 2.48 -6.33
C ILE A 117 15.11 3.12 -5.60
N THR A 118 16.27 3.16 -6.25
CA THR A 118 17.49 3.80 -5.73
C THR A 118 17.86 5.07 -6.48
N ASP A 119 17.31 5.25 -7.67
CA ASP A 119 17.63 6.36 -8.57
C ASP A 119 16.56 7.46 -8.51
N ARG A 120 17.00 8.72 -8.58
CA ARG A 120 16.12 9.89 -8.45
C ARG A 120 15.29 10.13 -9.70
N GLU A 121 15.82 9.88 -10.90
CA GLU A 121 15.06 10.05 -12.15
C GLU A 121 13.95 9.01 -12.24
N ARG A 122 14.27 7.74 -11.93
CA ARG A 122 13.27 6.67 -11.83
C ARG A 122 12.21 6.97 -10.78
N LEU A 123 12.60 7.52 -9.64
CA LEU A 123 11.65 7.94 -8.60
C LEU A 123 10.69 9.03 -9.13
N ALA A 124 11.22 10.06 -9.78
CA ALA A 124 10.42 11.13 -10.36
C ALA A 124 9.43 10.60 -11.40
N HIS A 125 9.88 9.72 -12.29
CA HIS A 125 9.04 9.11 -13.31
C HIS A 125 7.91 8.25 -12.72
N ILE A 126 8.20 7.44 -11.71
CA ILE A 126 7.16 6.61 -11.07
C ILE A 126 6.16 7.49 -10.29
N ARG A 127 6.61 8.59 -9.66
CA ARG A 127 5.71 9.54 -9.00
C ARG A 127 4.71 10.14 -10.00
N GLU A 128 5.20 10.58 -11.16
CA GLU A 128 4.36 11.11 -12.24
C GLU A 128 3.35 10.05 -12.72
N GLN A 129 3.82 8.83 -13.02
CA GLN A 129 2.93 7.73 -13.42
C GLN A 129 1.84 7.41 -12.38
N LEU A 130 2.15 7.48 -11.09
CA LEU A 130 1.16 7.23 -10.04
C LEU A 130 0.18 8.40 -9.85
N GLN A 131 0.65 9.63 -9.98
CA GLN A 131 -0.22 10.81 -9.96
C GLN A 131 -1.18 10.79 -11.16
N ASP A 132 -0.67 10.44 -12.31
CA ASP A 132 -1.44 10.23 -13.53
C ASP A 132 -2.44 9.09 -13.34
N ALA A 133 -2.06 7.93 -12.81
CA ALA A 133 -3.00 6.83 -12.56
C ALA A 133 -4.12 7.19 -11.57
N ALA A 134 -3.89 8.11 -10.64
CA ALA A 134 -4.91 8.62 -9.74
C ALA A 134 -5.84 9.66 -10.42
N ASN A 135 -5.34 10.37 -11.43
CA ASN A 135 -6.03 11.44 -12.15
C ASN A 135 -6.64 11.01 -13.50
N LEU A 136 -6.20 9.88 -14.06
CA LEU A 136 -6.53 9.46 -15.43
C LEU A 136 -7.71 8.49 -15.50
N ALA A 137 -8.57 8.91 -16.42
CA ALA A 137 -9.60 8.26 -17.20
C ALA A 137 -9.15 7.04 -18.00
#